data_AF-I1CXN0-F1
#
_entry.id   AF-I1CXN0-F1
#
_cell.length_a   1.000
_cell.length_b   1.000
_cell.length_c   1.000
_cell.angle_alpha   90.00
_cell.angle_beta   90.00
_cell.angle_gamma   90.00
#
_symmetry.space_group_name_H-M   'P 1'
#
loop_
_entity.id
_entity.type
_entity.pdbx_description
1 polymer ?
#
loop_
_entity_poly.entity_id
_entity_poly.type
_entity_poly.pdbx_seq_one_letter_code
_entity_poly.pdbx_strand_id
1 'polypeptide(L)'
;MKQRLRRVIALGAALLLATGCATGRVGEPIPDGDDVAKYVGEKFSSTLERLSEDLGETEPRKSTLHSFMRVGELKSDSTVTAIQIGNPPTRFYKNHSNRNSSDYRDFLLPAGSDVEYMLLGPEYSSLAPTPWVSLPYTGQGLDICFWGGYLTVCRMLSAVTVSMQSTEVDKAAKSLTDGSTELTIDMPLRIFLDERIVVLPDWLLEEIPEALLDDVIDTRILLTPEGDLKEIEMNGLLSDGGNEVEIKQHYQVLEPPSEHEIPDVPSPDEVTELTTDKEVDEFYDRMAEITSSRE
;
A
#
# COMPACT_ATOMS: atom_id res chain seq x y z
N MET A 1 36.42 -85.94 10.56
CA MET A 1 36.34 -86.21 9.10
C MET A 1 35.46 -85.14 8.48
N LYS A 2 36.00 -83.98 8.08
CA LYS A 2 36.40 -83.63 6.70
C LYS A 2 35.41 -84.11 5.62
N GLN A 3 34.68 -83.18 5.00
CA GLN A 3 34.58 -82.95 3.54
C GLN A 3 33.40 -81.98 3.25
N ARG A 4 33.68 -80.75 2.83
CA ARG A 4 33.93 -80.27 1.44
C ARG A 4 32.63 -80.05 0.65
N LEU A 5 32.32 -78.78 0.42
CA LEU A 5 32.60 -78.03 -0.82
C LEU A 5 31.58 -78.37 -1.93
N ARG A 6 30.53 -77.56 -2.04
CA ARG A 6 29.61 -77.60 -3.19
C ARG A 6 30.14 -76.73 -4.32
N ARG A 7 29.97 -77.30 -5.51
CA ARG A 7 30.63 -77.00 -6.78
C ARG A 7 30.12 -75.71 -7.42
N VAL A 8 31.04 -75.05 -8.10
CA VAL A 8 30.83 -74.10 -9.19
C VAL A 8 30.13 -74.81 -10.36
N ILE A 9 29.11 -74.19 -10.94
CA ILE A 9 28.71 -74.41 -12.33
C ILE A 9 28.55 -73.03 -12.98
N ALA A 10 29.34 -72.80 -14.03
CA ALA A 10 29.21 -71.69 -14.96
C ALA A 10 28.65 -72.24 -16.28
N LEU A 11 27.64 -71.56 -16.82
CA LEU A 11 27.15 -71.55 -18.21
C LEU A 11 26.27 -70.30 -18.26
N GLY A 12 26.37 -69.35 -19.17
CA GLY A 12 26.79 -69.35 -20.56
C GLY A 12 25.78 -68.44 -21.27
N ALA A 13 26.25 -67.48 -22.05
CA ALA A 13 25.58 -66.23 -22.41
C ALA A 13 24.35 -66.33 -23.33
N ALA A 14 23.51 -65.28 -23.23
CA ALA A 14 23.02 -64.42 -24.33
C ALA A 14 21.49 -64.27 -24.40
N LEU A 15 20.99 -63.07 -24.06
CA LEU A 15 20.09 -62.28 -24.90
C LEU A 15 19.86 -60.90 -24.27
N LEU A 16 20.35 -59.89 -24.98
CA LEU A 16 20.03 -58.48 -24.81
C LEU A 16 18.54 -58.27 -25.14
N LEU A 17 17.76 -57.80 -24.18
CA LEU A 17 16.57 -57.01 -24.44
C LEU A 17 16.60 -55.78 -23.52
N ALA A 18 16.99 -54.66 -24.12
CA ALA A 18 16.79 -53.35 -23.57
C ALA A 18 15.29 -53.01 -23.65
N THR A 19 14.64 -52.89 -22.51
CA THR A 19 13.46 -52.02 -22.33
C THR A 19 13.58 -51.40 -20.94
N GLY A 20 13.76 -50.09 -20.92
CA GLY A 20 14.19 -49.33 -19.76
C GLY A 20 13.29 -49.51 -18.54
N CYS A 21 13.93 -49.70 -17.39
CA CYS A 21 13.34 -49.29 -16.13
C CYS A 21 13.19 -47.78 -16.20
N ALA A 22 11.98 -47.33 -16.54
CA ALA A 22 11.55 -45.98 -16.27
C ALA A 22 11.81 -45.72 -14.77
N THR A 23 12.80 -44.88 -14.49
CA THR A 23 12.81 -44.07 -13.28
C THR A 23 11.48 -43.35 -13.29
N GLY A 24 10.49 -43.91 -12.60
CA GLY A 24 9.27 -43.19 -12.28
C GLY A 24 9.75 -41.90 -11.63
N ARG A 25 9.59 -40.79 -12.33
CA ARG A 25 9.50 -39.49 -11.68
C ARG A 25 8.36 -39.67 -10.69
N VAL A 26 8.72 -39.88 -9.43
CA VAL A 26 7.84 -39.62 -8.31
C VAL A 26 7.34 -38.22 -8.59
N GLY A 27 6.07 -38.12 -8.99
CA GLY A 27 5.43 -36.81 -9.11
C GLY A 27 5.66 -36.14 -7.77
N GLU A 28 6.27 -34.94 -7.79
CA GLU A 28 6.24 -34.11 -6.60
C GLU A 28 4.79 -34.04 -6.14
N PRO A 29 4.51 -34.32 -4.85
CA PRO A 29 3.17 -34.15 -4.33
C PRO A 29 2.75 -32.72 -4.66
N ILE A 30 1.65 -32.60 -5.41
CA ILE A 30 0.98 -31.31 -5.58
C ILE A 30 0.63 -30.86 -4.16
N PRO A 31 1.08 -29.68 -3.72
CA PRO A 31 0.74 -29.17 -2.40
C PRO A 31 -0.77 -29.23 -2.17
N ASP A 32 -1.19 -29.64 -0.96
CA ASP A 32 -2.60 -29.58 -0.59
C ASP A 32 -3.05 -28.11 -0.65
N GLY A 33 -4.15 -27.85 -1.36
CA GLY A 33 -4.67 -26.50 -1.55
C GLY A 33 -4.99 -25.82 -0.22
N ASP A 34 -5.41 -26.59 0.78
CA ASP A 34 -5.70 -26.09 2.12
C ASP A 34 -4.42 -25.72 2.89
N ASP A 35 -3.35 -26.50 2.74
CA ASP A 35 -2.04 -26.20 3.35
C ASP A 35 -1.38 -24.98 2.70
N VAL A 36 -1.53 -24.81 1.37
CA VAL A 36 -1.08 -23.62 0.65
C VAL A 36 -1.89 -22.39 1.09
N ALA A 37 -3.22 -22.49 1.14
CA ALA A 37 -4.08 -21.39 1.56
C ALA A 37 -3.79 -20.96 3.01
N LYS A 38 -3.55 -21.93 3.91
CA LYS A 38 -3.15 -21.66 5.29
C LYS A 38 -1.79 -20.99 5.38
N TYR A 39 -0.78 -21.50 4.67
CA TYR A 39 0.54 -20.89 4.62
C TYR A 39 0.51 -19.45 4.09
N VAL A 40 -0.22 -19.22 2.99
CA VAL A 40 -0.44 -17.89 2.43
C VAL A 40 -1.12 -16.98 3.46
N GLY A 41 -2.20 -17.45 4.10
CA GLY A 41 -2.90 -16.70 5.13
C GLY A 41 -2.01 -16.33 6.32
N GLU A 42 -1.24 -17.28 6.87
CA GLU A 42 -0.30 -17.03 7.97
C GLU A 42 0.81 -16.05 7.56
N LYS A 43 1.34 -16.17 6.33
CA LYS A 43 2.37 -15.27 5.80
C LYS A 43 1.84 -13.85 5.64
N PHE A 44 0.62 -13.70 5.15
CA PHE A 44 -0.05 -12.40 5.03
C PHE A 44 -0.29 -11.78 6.41
N SER A 45 -0.89 -12.50 7.36
CA SER A 45 -1.19 -11.96 8.70
C SER A 45 0.08 -11.52 9.43
N SER A 46 1.11 -12.37 9.45
CA SER A 46 2.40 -12.03 10.08
C SER A 46 3.11 -10.87 9.40
N THR A 47 2.94 -10.71 8.08
CA THR A 47 3.45 -9.55 7.35
C THR A 47 2.74 -8.28 7.81
N LEU A 48 1.41 -8.28 7.77
CA LEU A 48 0.60 -7.08 8.05
C LEU A 48 0.76 -6.57 9.47
N GLU A 49 0.84 -7.47 10.46
CA GLU A 49 1.15 -7.11 11.85
C GLU A 49 2.48 -6.34 11.93
N ARG A 50 3.50 -6.83 11.23
CA ARG A 50 4.82 -6.17 11.22
C ARG A 50 4.84 -4.87 10.43
N LEU A 51 4.05 -4.74 9.35
CA LEU A 51 4.06 -3.53 8.53
C LEU A 51 3.57 -2.29 9.30
N SER A 52 2.62 -2.46 10.21
CA SER A 52 2.18 -1.37 11.09
C SER A 52 3.29 -0.94 12.06
N GLU A 53 4.10 -1.88 12.54
CA GLU A 53 5.25 -1.59 13.40
C GLU A 53 6.38 -0.91 12.60
N ASP A 54 6.70 -1.47 11.42
CA ASP A 54 7.72 -1.00 10.49
C ASP A 54 7.51 0.45 10.06
N LEU A 55 6.27 0.83 9.68
CA LEU A 55 5.95 2.22 9.33
C LEU A 55 6.17 3.18 10.51
N GLY A 56 6.04 2.69 11.76
CA GLY A 56 6.23 3.47 12.98
C GLY A 56 7.68 3.56 13.46
N GLU A 57 8.63 2.88 12.81
CA GLU A 57 10.03 2.91 13.18
C GLU A 57 10.65 4.31 12.98
N THR A 58 11.72 4.59 13.73
CA THR A 58 12.41 5.89 13.73
C THR A 58 13.49 6.03 12.65
N GLU A 59 13.61 5.04 11.76
CA GLU A 59 14.59 5.11 10.68
C GLU A 59 14.20 6.18 9.65
N PRO A 60 15.18 6.85 9.02
CA PRO A 60 14.91 7.76 7.93
C PRO A 60 14.19 7.03 6.79
N ARG A 61 13.02 7.53 6.41
CA ARG A 61 12.17 6.88 5.41
C ARG A 61 11.63 7.89 4.40
N LYS A 62 11.67 7.49 3.13
CA LYS A 62 11.06 8.22 2.03
C LYS A 62 10.18 7.26 1.23
N SER A 63 9.01 7.73 0.83
CA SER A 63 8.12 6.95 -0.04
C SER A 63 7.26 7.86 -0.89
N THR A 64 6.66 7.27 -1.91
CA THR A 64 5.63 7.92 -2.72
C THR A 64 4.40 7.03 -2.83
N LEU A 65 3.22 7.64 -2.81
CA LEU A 65 1.95 7.02 -3.18
C LEU A 65 1.38 7.80 -4.37
N HIS A 66 1.35 7.18 -5.55
CA HIS A 66 0.54 7.65 -6.66
C HIS A 66 -0.88 7.11 -6.52
N SER A 67 -1.87 8.00 -6.54
CA SER A 67 -3.29 7.66 -6.38
C SER A 67 -4.09 8.18 -7.57
N PHE A 68 -4.60 7.25 -8.37
CA PHE A 68 -5.52 7.55 -9.46
C PHE A 68 -6.83 6.77 -9.25
N MET A 69 -7.94 7.47 -9.43
CA MET A 69 -9.26 6.86 -9.47
C MET A 69 -10.14 7.59 -10.49
N ARG A 70 -10.90 6.84 -11.27
CA ARG A 70 -11.90 7.37 -12.20
C ARG A 70 -13.22 6.65 -12.02
N VAL A 71 -14.30 7.42 -11.98
CA VAL A 71 -15.68 6.92 -11.99
C VAL A 71 -16.39 7.63 -13.15
N GLY A 72 -16.70 6.87 -14.20
CA GLY A 72 -17.15 7.44 -15.48
C GLY A 72 -16.12 8.42 -16.07
N GLU A 73 -16.51 9.68 -16.19
CA GLU A 73 -15.65 10.76 -16.71
C GLU A 73 -14.88 11.52 -15.61
N LEU A 74 -15.27 11.37 -14.34
CA LEU A 74 -14.70 12.07 -13.21
C LEU A 74 -13.43 11.36 -12.75
N LYS A 75 -12.35 12.12 -12.53
CA LYS A 75 -11.01 11.57 -12.26
C LYS A 75 -10.33 12.29 -11.11
N SER A 76 -9.75 11.54 -10.19
CA SER A 76 -8.76 12.00 -9.23
C SER A 76 -7.40 11.43 -9.62
N ASP A 77 -6.36 12.25 -9.52
CA ASP A 77 -4.98 11.84 -9.83
C ASP A 77 -4.02 12.72 -9.03
N SER A 78 -3.37 12.13 -8.04
CA SER A 78 -2.48 12.82 -7.12
C SER A 78 -1.29 11.96 -6.72
N THR A 79 -0.25 12.62 -6.21
CA THR A 79 0.92 11.98 -5.65
C THR A 79 1.16 12.49 -4.25
N VAL A 80 1.26 11.59 -3.29
CA VAL A 80 1.77 11.87 -1.95
C VAL A 80 3.24 11.46 -1.89
N THR A 81 4.13 12.36 -1.45
CA THR A 81 5.52 12.01 -1.10
C THR A 81 5.70 12.19 0.38
N ALA A 82 6.09 11.13 1.09
CA ALA A 82 6.24 11.14 2.54
C ALA A 82 7.72 10.99 2.92
N ILE A 83 8.19 11.84 3.83
CA ILE A 83 9.57 11.93 4.31
C ILE A 83 9.57 11.96 5.84
N GLN A 84 10.39 11.11 6.45
CA GLN A 84 10.62 11.05 7.89
C GLN A 84 12.12 11.02 8.17
N ILE A 85 12.62 11.91 9.04
CA ILE A 85 14.04 11.95 9.45
C ILE A 85 14.17 12.32 10.93
N GLY A 86 15.11 11.69 11.64
CA GLY A 86 15.50 12.05 13.00
C GLY A 86 14.79 11.22 14.08
N ASN A 87 15.13 11.49 15.35
CA ASN A 87 14.54 10.82 16.51
C ASN A 87 14.43 11.80 17.71
N PRO A 88 13.23 12.29 18.07
CA PRO A 88 11.94 12.04 17.42
C PRO A 88 11.93 12.56 15.97
N PRO A 89 11.12 11.96 15.08
CA PRO A 89 11.15 12.33 13.67
C PRO A 89 10.57 13.71 13.39
N THR A 90 11.24 14.48 12.55
CA THR A 90 10.57 15.50 11.73
C THR A 90 9.88 14.78 10.58
N ARG A 91 8.62 15.13 10.35
CA ARG A 91 7.79 14.55 9.30
C ARG A 91 7.42 15.62 8.30
N PHE A 92 7.60 15.29 7.03
CA PHE A 92 7.23 16.15 5.93
C PHE A 92 6.53 15.32 4.88
N TYR A 93 5.36 15.74 4.42
CA TYR A 93 4.75 15.12 3.25
C TYR A 93 4.19 16.16 2.29
N LYS A 94 4.27 15.81 1.01
CA LYS A 94 3.73 16.59 -0.10
C LYS A 94 2.48 15.90 -0.61
N ASN A 95 1.40 16.62 -0.85
CA ASN A 95 0.19 16.12 -1.49
C ASN A 95 -0.14 16.98 -2.71
N HIS A 96 0.22 16.50 -3.90
CA HIS A 96 0.18 17.27 -5.14
C HIS A 96 -0.80 16.63 -6.12
N SER A 97 -1.65 17.44 -6.75
CA SER A 97 -2.45 17.00 -7.90
C SER A 97 -1.54 16.80 -9.12
N ASN A 98 -1.70 15.67 -9.80
CA ASN A 98 -1.04 15.41 -11.08
C ASN A 98 -1.79 16.09 -12.24
N ARG A 99 -2.99 16.64 -11.99
CA ARG A 99 -3.84 17.31 -13.01
C ARG A 99 -3.74 18.83 -12.96
N ASN A 100 -3.57 19.41 -11.78
CA ASN A 100 -3.48 20.85 -11.57
C ASN A 100 -2.26 21.17 -10.69
N SER A 101 -1.22 21.74 -11.28
CA SER A 101 -0.01 22.13 -10.53
C SER A 101 -0.24 23.23 -9.50
N SER A 102 -1.40 23.90 -9.52
CA SER A 102 -1.81 24.88 -8.52
C SER A 102 -2.45 24.24 -7.29
N ASP A 103 -2.92 22.99 -7.42
CA ASP A 103 -3.54 22.21 -6.34
C ASP A 103 -2.49 21.33 -5.67
N TYR A 104 -1.89 21.89 -4.62
CA TYR A 104 -1.05 21.14 -3.71
C TYR A 104 -1.18 21.64 -2.29
N ARG A 105 -0.90 20.74 -1.35
CA ARG A 105 -0.73 21.02 0.07
C ARG A 105 0.47 20.24 0.58
N ASP A 106 1.45 20.93 1.15
CA ASP A 106 2.60 20.27 1.78
C ASP A 106 2.55 20.50 3.29
N PHE A 107 2.96 19.51 4.06
CA PHE A 107 2.75 19.49 5.51
C PHE A 107 4.06 19.18 6.21
N LEU A 108 4.46 20.04 7.13
CA LEU A 108 5.66 19.92 7.93
C LEU A 108 5.28 19.84 9.42
N LEU A 109 5.66 18.74 10.06
CA LEU A 109 5.62 18.57 11.50
C LEU A 109 7.07 18.47 12.02
N PRO A 110 7.61 19.56 12.59
CA PRO A 110 8.93 19.53 13.21
C PRO A 110 9.00 18.55 14.38
N ALA A 111 10.16 17.92 14.56
CA ALA A 111 10.41 17.00 15.66
C ALA A 111 10.01 17.59 17.03
N GLY A 112 9.09 16.92 17.72
CA GLY A 112 8.63 17.30 19.07
C GLY A 112 7.71 18.54 19.12
N SER A 113 7.26 19.05 17.97
CA SER A 113 6.34 20.18 17.92
C SER A 113 4.89 19.74 18.16
N ASP A 114 4.12 20.63 18.79
CA ASP A 114 2.66 20.59 18.91
C ASP A 114 1.95 21.35 17.78
N VAL A 115 2.69 21.77 16.75
CA VAL A 115 2.19 22.53 15.61
C VAL A 115 2.59 21.83 14.31
N GLU A 116 1.64 21.68 13.41
CA GLU A 116 1.87 21.30 12.02
C GLU A 116 1.73 22.53 11.11
N TYR A 117 2.63 22.67 10.15
CA TYR A 117 2.60 23.74 9.16
C TYR A 117 2.12 23.17 7.82
N MET A 118 1.15 23.83 7.21
CA MET A 118 0.63 23.50 5.89
C MET A 118 0.98 24.61 4.90
N LEU A 119 1.76 24.28 3.87
CA LEU A 119 2.01 25.13 2.72
C LEU A 119 0.88 24.97 1.71
N LEU A 120 0.26 26.08 1.34
CA LEU A 120 -0.85 26.13 0.41
C LEU A 120 -0.40 26.41 -1.02
N GLY A 121 -0.89 25.60 -1.95
CA GLY A 121 -0.81 25.87 -3.38
C GLY A 121 -1.68 27.05 -3.80
N PRO A 122 -1.43 27.63 -5.00
CA PRO A 122 -2.15 28.81 -5.49
C PRO A 122 -3.67 28.67 -5.49
N GLU A 123 -4.21 27.46 -5.69
CA GLU A 123 -5.66 27.19 -5.64
C GLU A 123 -6.28 27.55 -4.28
N TYR A 124 -5.50 27.40 -3.21
CA TYR A 124 -5.90 27.63 -1.83
C TYR A 124 -5.55 29.03 -1.32
N SER A 125 -5.05 29.92 -2.19
CA SER A 125 -4.58 31.27 -1.81
C SER A 125 -5.66 32.16 -1.17
N SER A 126 -6.93 31.85 -1.36
CA SER A 126 -8.04 32.56 -0.71
C SER A 126 -8.28 32.12 0.74
N LEU A 127 -7.74 30.97 1.18
CA LEU A 127 -7.99 30.42 2.51
C LEU A 127 -7.28 31.22 3.61
N ALA A 128 -6.07 31.71 3.35
CA ALA A 128 -5.24 32.43 4.30
C ALA A 128 -4.44 33.57 3.61
N PRO A 129 -4.09 34.65 4.33
CA PRO A 129 -3.31 35.76 3.78
C PRO A 129 -1.85 35.43 3.49
N THR A 130 -1.31 34.34 4.04
CA THR A 130 0.07 33.90 3.84
C THR A 130 0.13 32.50 3.22
N PRO A 131 1.27 32.11 2.59
CA PRO A 131 1.41 30.79 1.97
C PRO A 131 1.37 29.64 2.97
N TRP A 132 1.90 29.84 4.18
CA TRP A 132 1.86 28.84 5.24
C TRP A 132 0.73 29.11 6.22
N VAL A 133 0.14 28.03 6.72
CA VAL A 133 -0.83 28.02 7.80
C VAL A 133 -0.30 27.11 8.89
N SER A 134 -0.41 27.51 10.16
CA SER A 134 -0.06 26.63 11.29
C SER A 134 -1.31 26.17 12.02
N LEU A 135 -1.34 24.89 12.39
CA LEU A 135 -2.45 24.20 13.02
C LEU A 135 -1.97 23.46 14.27
N PRO A 136 -2.78 23.34 15.34
CA PRO A 136 -2.46 22.46 16.45
C PRO A 136 -2.35 21.00 15.98
N TYR A 137 -1.24 20.33 16.30
CA TYR A 137 -1.05 18.93 15.97
C TYR A 137 -1.74 18.03 16.99
N THR A 138 -2.81 17.35 16.57
CA THR A 138 -3.63 16.48 17.41
C THR A 138 -3.20 15.02 17.39
N GLY A 139 -2.21 14.67 16.58
CA GLY A 139 -1.72 13.29 16.41
C GLY A 139 -0.69 12.84 17.45
N GLN A 140 -0.53 13.56 18.57
CA GLN A 140 0.42 13.20 19.60
C GLN A 140 0.03 11.87 20.27
N GLY A 141 0.94 10.90 20.28
CA GLY A 141 0.72 9.59 20.86
C GLY A 141 -0.17 8.65 20.05
N LEU A 142 -0.63 9.08 18.86
CA LEU A 142 -1.28 8.21 17.89
C LEU A 142 -0.24 7.47 17.05
N ASP A 143 -0.65 6.34 16.47
CA ASP A 143 0.20 5.56 15.58
C ASP A 143 0.46 6.31 14.25
N ILE A 144 1.38 5.77 13.46
CA ILE A 144 1.80 6.38 12.20
C ILE A 144 0.68 6.46 11.15
N CYS A 145 -0.38 5.66 11.27
CA CYS A 145 -1.52 5.69 10.37
C CYS A 145 -2.42 6.91 10.57
N PHE A 146 -2.24 7.68 11.65
CA PHE A 146 -2.84 9.00 11.79
C PHE A 146 -2.14 10.06 10.90
N TRP A 147 -0.87 9.86 10.56
CA TRP A 147 -0.11 10.83 9.79
C TRP A 147 -0.50 10.81 8.30
N GLY A 148 -0.82 11.98 7.74
CA GLY A 148 -1.31 12.12 6.37
C GLY A 148 -0.39 11.53 5.29
N GLY A 149 0.92 11.47 5.55
CA GLY A 149 1.88 10.82 4.65
C GLY A 149 1.64 9.31 4.44
N TYR A 150 1.12 8.60 5.45
CA TYR A 150 0.87 7.14 5.42
C TYR A 150 -0.58 6.74 5.61
N LEU A 151 -1.49 7.67 5.88
CA LEU A 151 -2.91 7.39 6.11
C LEU A 151 -3.51 6.46 5.04
N THR A 152 -3.33 6.78 3.75
CA THR A 152 -3.85 5.94 2.66
C THR A 152 -3.18 4.59 2.58
N VAL A 153 -1.86 4.51 2.82
CA VAL A 153 -1.12 3.24 2.83
C VAL A 153 -1.63 2.33 3.93
N CYS A 154 -1.91 2.87 5.12
CA CYS A 154 -2.51 2.13 6.20
C CYS A 154 -3.93 1.63 5.86
N ARG A 155 -4.74 2.43 5.16
CA ARG A 155 -6.04 1.98 4.65
C ARG A 155 -5.90 0.87 3.61
N MET A 156 -4.90 0.94 2.73
CA MET A 156 -4.60 -0.14 1.78
C MET A 156 -4.27 -1.44 2.50
N LEU A 157 -3.43 -1.38 3.54
CA LEU A 157 -3.08 -2.54 4.36
C LEU A 157 -4.28 -3.07 5.17
N SER A 158 -5.13 -2.18 5.68
CA SER A 158 -6.39 -2.54 6.32
C SER A 158 -7.32 -3.30 5.36
N ALA A 159 -7.50 -2.79 4.14
CA ALA A 159 -8.31 -3.43 3.11
C ALA A 159 -7.80 -4.80 2.70
N VAL A 160 -6.48 -4.98 2.62
CA VAL A 160 -5.86 -6.29 2.40
C VAL A 160 -6.19 -7.23 3.57
N THR A 161 -6.06 -6.74 4.81
CA THR A 161 -6.37 -7.50 6.03
C THR A 161 -7.82 -7.97 6.05
N VAL A 162 -8.76 -7.09 5.70
CA VAL A 162 -10.19 -7.42 5.62
C VAL A 162 -10.45 -8.41 4.49
N SER A 163 -9.87 -8.21 3.31
CA SER A 163 -10.03 -9.11 2.16
C SER A 163 -9.57 -10.53 2.48
N MET A 164 -8.46 -10.69 3.22
CA MET A 164 -7.93 -12.00 3.61
C MET A 164 -8.87 -12.83 4.49
N GLN A 165 -9.80 -12.19 5.21
CA GLN A 165 -10.79 -12.88 6.04
C GLN A 165 -11.84 -13.60 5.20
N SER A 166 -11.99 -13.22 3.92
CA SER A 166 -12.82 -13.93 2.96
C SER A 166 -12.12 -15.19 2.46
N THR A 167 -12.90 -16.27 2.32
CA THR A 167 -12.50 -17.50 1.63
C THR A 167 -12.76 -17.46 0.13
N GLU A 168 -13.42 -16.40 -0.35
CA GLU A 168 -13.88 -16.28 -1.74
C GLU A 168 -12.93 -15.43 -2.61
N VAL A 169 -11.90 -14.83 -2.01
CA VAL A 169 -10.89 -14.04 -2.74
C VAL A 169 -9.69 -14.90 -3.13
N ASP A 170 -9.25 -14.75 -4.38
CA ASP A 170 -8.02 -15.37 -4.84
C ASP A 170 -6.82 -14.68 -4.18
N LYS A 171 -5.91 -15.49 -3.65
CA LYS A 171 -4.70 -15.01 -2.97
C LYS A 171 -3.52 -15.95 -3.19
N ALA A 172 -2.34 -15.37 -3.34
CA ALA A 172 -1.10 -16.12 -3.50
C ALA A 172 0.07 -15.43 -2.80
N ALA A 173 1.08 -16.22 -2.47
CA ALA A 173 2.36 -15.73 -1.98
C ALA A 173 3.49 -16.48 -2.69
N LYS A 174 4.52 -15.75 -3.10
CA LYS A 174 5.72 -16.34 -3.71
C LYS A 174 6.98 -15.64 -3.24
N SER A 175 8.04 -16.41 -3.04
CA SER A 175 9.39 -15.87 -2.83
C SER A 175 10.07 -15.65 -4.17
N LEU A 176 10.75 -14.53 -4.34
CA LEU A 176 11.52 -14.20 -5.54
C LEU A 176 12.98 -14.63 -5.40
N THR A 177 13.72 -14.58 -6.51
CA THR A 177 15.12 -15.05 -6.58
C THR A 177 16.10 -14.23 -5.74
N ASP A 178 15.76 -12.98 -5.44
CA ASP A 178 16.55 -12.07 -4.59
C ASP A 178 16.22 -12.22 -3.09
N GLY A 179 15.30 -13.13 -2.73
CA GLY A 179 14.84 -13.35 -1.36
C GLY A 179 13.62 -12.52 -0.96
N SER A 180 13.19 -11.57 -1.80
CA SER A 180 11.96 -10.81 -1.55
C SER A 180 10.71 -11.70 -1.57
N THR A 181 9.62 -11.20 -0.99
CA THR A 181 8.32 -11.88 -0.99
C THR A 181 7.31 -11.03 -1.73
N GLU A 182 6.62 -11.62 -2.70
CA GLU A 182 5.48 -11.02 -3.37
C GLU A 182 4.20 -11.71 -2.87
N LEU A 183 3.23 -10.88 -2.47
CA LEU A 183 1.91 -11.28 -2.05
C LEU A 183 0.90 -10.70 -3.05
N THR A 184 -0.05 -11.50 -3.51
CA THR A 184 -1.13 -11.04 -4.40
C THR A 184 -2.49 -11.41 -3.83
N ILE A 185 -3.46 -10.51 -3.96
CA ILE A 185 -4.84 -10.71 -3.53
C ILE A 185 -5.80 -9.96 -4.44
N ASP A 186 -6.91 -10.60 -4.77
CA ASP A 186 -8.01 -9.99 -5.51
C ASP A 186 -8.93 -9.29 -4.51
N MET A 187 -8.94 -7.96 -4.54
CA MET A 187 -9.68 -7.14 -3.58
C MET A 187 -11.01 -6.67 -4.18
N PRO A 188 -12.17 -7.07 -3.63
CA PRO A 188 -13.45 -6.53 -4.06
C PRO A 188 -13.50 -5.00 -3.98
N LEU A 189 -14.09 -4.33 -4.99
CA LEU A 189 -14.27 -2.88 -5.01
C LEU A 189 -14.99 -2.37 -3.75
N ARG A 190 -15.95 -3.15 -3.22
CA ARG A 190 -16.65 -2.83 -1.97
C ARG A 190 -15.69 -2.59 -0.81
N ILE A 191 -14.71 -3.48 -0.62
CA ILE A 191 -13.73 -3.36 0.47
C ILE A 191 -12.85 -2.12 0.25
N PHE A 192 -12.43 -1.86 -0.99
CA PHE A 192 -11.65 -0.67 -1.33
C PHE A 192 -12.38 0.63 -0.96
N LEU A 193 -13.69 0.70 -1.24
CA LEU A 193 -14.53 1.86 -0.93
C LEU A 193 -14.84 1.97 0.57
N ASP A 194 -15.17 0.87 1.24
CA ASP A 194 -15.50 0.82 2.66
C ASP A 194 -14.31 1.24 3.54
N GLU A 195 -13.09 0.82 3.17
CA GLU A 195 -11.85 1.22 3.84
C GLU A 195 -11.38 2.63 3.45
N ARG A 196 -12.10 3.29 2.53
CA ARG A 196 -11.87 4.67 2.09
C ARG A 196 -10.44 4.92 1.62
N ILE A 197 -9.86 3.98 0.86
CA ILE A 197 -8.51 4.14 0.29
C ILE A 197 -8.45 5.45 -0.53
N VAL A 198 -9.49 5.68 -1.33
CA VAL A 198 -9.81 7.00 -1.90
C VAL A 198 -11.11 7.48 -1.27
N VAL A 199 -11.13 8.73 -0.81
CA VAL A 199 -12.34 9.35 -0.28
C VAL A 199 -13.13 9.93 -1.44
N LEU A 200 -14.30 9.34 -1.71
CA LEU A 200 -15.26 9.85 -2.67
C LEU A 200 -16.40 10.56 -1.93
N PRO A 201 -16.99 11.61 -2.52
CA PRO A 201 -18.21 12.18 -1.98
C PRO A 201 -19.39 11.21 -2.17
N ASP A 202 -20.34 11.23 -1.24
CA ASP A 202 -21.48 10.29 -1.21
C ASP A 202 -22.23 10.22 -2.55
N TRP A 203 -22.44 11.37 -3.21
CA TRP A 203 -23.12 11.43 -4.50
C TRP A 203 -22.40 10.65 -5.61
N LEU A 204 -21.07 10.54 -5.55
CA LEU A 204 -20.29 9.79 -6.54
C LEU A 204 -20.27 8.29 -6.20
N LEU A 205 -20.31 7.94 -4.91
CA LEU A 205 -20.48 6.56 -4.49
C LEU A 205 -21.81 5.98 -4.98
N GLU A 206 -22.88 6.77 -4.95
CA GLU A 206 -24.20 6.40 -5.48
C GLU A 206 -24.22 6.19 -7.00
N GLU A 207 -23.24 6.73 -7.74
CA GLU A 207 -23.11 6.53 -9.19
C GLU A 207 -22.43 5.20 -9.55
N ILE A 208 -21.81 4.50 -8.59
CA ILE A 208 -21.17 3.20 -8.81
C ILE A 208 -22.25 2.09 -8.76
N PRO A 209 -22.47 1.32 -9.85
CA PRO A 209 -23.45 0.24 -9.85
C PRO A 209 -23.12 -0.85 -8.84
N GLU A 210 -24.14 -1.39 -8.17
CA GLU A 210 -23.99 -2.51 -7.22
C GLU A 210 -23.26 -3.71 -7.85
N ALA A 211 -23.47 -3.96 -9.15
CA ALA A 211 -22.84 -5.05 -9.88
C ALA A 211 -21.30 -4.93 -9.95
N LEU A 212 -20.73 -3.72 -9.88
CA LEU A 212 -19.29 -3.51 -9.87
C LEU A 212 -18.68 -3.69 -8.49
N LEU A 213 -19.46 -3.66 -7.41
CA LEU A 213 -18.93 -3.67 -6.05
C LEU A 213 -18.26 -5.00 -5.69
N ASP A 214 -18.67 -6.08 -6.35
CA ASP A 214 -18.09 -7.41 -6.14
C ASP A 214 -17.01 -7.75 -7.20
N ASP A 215 -16.79 -6.88 -8.18
CA ASP A 215 -15.65 -7.00 -9.10
C ASP A 215 -14.34 -6.70 -8.35
N VAL A 216 -13.25 -7.31 -8.81
CA VAL A 216 -11.97 -7.36 -8.09
C VAL A 216 -10.94 -6.38 -8.63
N ILE A 217 -10.11 -5.88 -7.71
CA ILE A 217 -8.95 -5.04 -7.94
C ILE A 217 -7.70 -5.89 -7.67
N ASP A 218 -6.86 -6.04 -8.68
CA ASP A 218 -5.60 -6.78 -8.57
C ASP A 218 -4.67 -6.04 -7.60
N THR A 219 -4.40 -6.65 -6.45
CA THR A 219 -3.53 -6.06 -5.42
C THR A 219 -2.24 -6.87 -5.28
N ARG A 220 -1.09 -6.21 -5.41
CA ARG A 220 0.24 -6.78 -5.19
C ARG A 220 0.94 -6.04 -4.04
N ILE A 221 1.53 -6.78 -3.12
CA ILE A 221 2.44 -6.26 -2.09
C ILE A 221 3.80 -6.91 -2.28
N LEU A 222 4.85 -6.10 -2.33
CA LEU A 222 6.23 -6.55 -2.39
C LEU A 222 6.94 -6.21 -1.09
N LEU A 223 7.66 -7.18 -0.54
CA LEU A 223 8.45 -7.05 0.67
C LEU A 223 9.93 -7.25 0.38
N THR A 224 10.83 -6.63 1.14
CA THR A 224 12.28 -6.90 1.08
C THR A 224 12.59 -8.35 1.52
N PRO A 225 13.83 -8.84 1.37
CA PRO A 225 14.25 -10.12 1.97
C PRO A 225 14.13 -10.14 3.51
N GLU A 226 14.34 -8.99 4.14
CA GLU A 226 14.10 -8.72 5.57
C GLU A 226 12.58 -8.63 5.86
N GLY A 227 11.80 -8.47 4.79
CA GLY A 227 10.34 -8.50 4.69
C GLY A 227 9.67 -7.17 5.05
N ASP A 228 10.41 -6.08 5.04
CA ASP A 228 9.90 -4.73 5.20
C ASP A 228 9.08 -4.35 3.96
N LEU A 229 8.14 -3.42 4.10
CA LEU A 229 7.32 -3.01 2.96
C LEU A 229 8.20 -2.33 1.91
N LYS A 230 8.14 -2.81 0.67
CA LYS A 230 8.81 -2.18 -0.46
C LYS A 230 7.82 -1.49 -1.39
N GLU A 231 6.70 -2.14 -1.68
CA GLU A 231 5.72 -1.66 -2.65
C GLU A 231 4.31 -2.18 -2.36
N ILE A 232 3.29 -1.39 -2.67
CA ILE A 232 1.91 -1.85 -2.85
C ILE A 232 1.41 -1.32 -4.19
N GLU A 233 0.86 -2.19 -5.02
CA GLU A 233 0.21 -1.83 -6.28
C GLU A 233 -1.22 -2.35 -6.27
N MET A 234 -2.21 -1.49 -6.58
CA MET A 234 -3.62 -1.88 -6.74
C MET A 234 -4.12 -1.37 -8.09
N ASN A 235 -4.51 -2.27 -8.97
CA ASN A 235 -4.99 -1.93 -10.30
C ASN A 235 -6.34 -2.58 -10.58
N GLY A 236 -7.29 -1.79 -11.09
CA GLY A 236 -8.59 -2.29 -11.51
C GLY A 236 -9.13 -1.45 -12.66
N LEU A 237 -9.73 -2.12 -13.64
CA LEU A 237 -10.57 -1.49 -14.67
C LEU A 237 -11.86 -2.30 -14.73
N LEU A 238 -12.88 -1.80 -14.05
CA LEU A 238 -14.15 -2.47 -13.82
C LEU A 238 -15.20 -1.82 -14.69
N SER A 239 -16.07 -2.61 -15.33
CA SER A 239 -17.05 -2.07 -16.28
C SER A 239 -18.34 -2.88 -16.32
N ASP A 240 -19.47 -2.21 -16.14
CA ASP A 240 -20.80 -2.81 -16.24
C ASP A 240 -21.82 -1.80 -16.76
N GLY A 241 -22.63 -2.22 -17.73
CA GLY A 241 -23.70 -1.39 -18.29
C GLY A 241 -23.25 -0.05 -18.89
N GLY A 242 -21.98 0.10 -19.26
CA GLY A 242 -21.39 1.36 -19.74
C GLY A 242 -20.87 2.29 -18.63
N ASN A 243 -20.97 1.88 -17.37
CA ASN A 243 -20.28 2.53 -16.25
C ASN A 243 -18.88 1.93 -16.13
N GLU A 244 -17.89 2.76 -15.82
CA GLU A 244 -16.51 2.34 -15.63
C GLU A 244 -15.94 2.89 -14.33
N VAL A 245 -15.23 2.03 -13.61
CA VAL A 245 -14.40 2.41 -12.47
C VAL A 245 -12.97 1.98 -12.76
N GLU A 246 -12.03 2.92 -12.74
CA GLU A 246 -10.61 2.65 -12.93
C GLU A 246 -9.84 3.07 -11.69
N ILE A 247 -8.99 2.19 -11.17
CA ILE A 247 -8.22 2.37 -9.96
C ILE A 247 -6.77 2.06 -10.29
N LYS A 248 -5.86 2.98 -9.93
CA LYS A 248 -4.41 2.74 -9.94
C LYS A 248 -3.80 3.37 -8.71
N GLN A 249 -3.45 2.55 -7.74
CA GLN A 249 -2.71 2.96 -6.55
C GLN A 249 -1.32 2.34 -6.61
N HIS A 250 -0.28 3.14 -6.38
CA HIS A 250 1.09 2.65 -6.35
C HIS A 250 1.87 3.34 -5.22
N TYR A 251 2.04 2.61 -4.12
CA TYR A 251 2.94 2.96 -3.04
C TYR A 251 4.30 2.33 -3.28
N GLN A 252 5.39 3.08 -3.07
CA GLN A 252 6.75 2.57 -3.11
C GLN A 252 7.64 3.25 -2.06
N VAL A 253 8.49 2.46 -1.41
CA VAL A 253 9.59 2.97 -0.59
C VAL A 253 10.74 3.34 -1.50
N LEU A 254 11.32 4.51 -1.25
CA LEU A 254 12.44 5.07 -2.00
C LEU A 254 13.72 4.99 -1.17
N GLU A 255 14.84 5.35 -1.79
CA GLU A 255 16.10 5.52 -1.08
C GLU A 255 15.95 6.46 0.13
N PRO A 256 16.66 6.18 1.24
CA PRO A 256 16.56 7.00 2.45
C PRO A 256 16.76 8.49 2.16
N PRO A 257 15.96 9.36 2.77
CA PRO A 257 16.01 10.78 2.49
C PRO A 257 17.24 11.44 3.14
N SER A 258 17.63 12.57 2.58
CA SER A 258 18.61 13.49 3.16
C SER A 258 17.92 14.65 3.87
N GLU A 259 18.60 15.28 4.84
CA GLU A 259 18.06 16.43 5.60
C GLU A 259 17.64 17.60 4.70
N HIS A 260 18.28 17.78 3.54
CA HIS A 260 17.98 18.84 2.58
C HIS A 260 16.64 18.68 1.86
N GLU A 261 15.98 17.53 1.98
CA GLU A 261 14.67 17.27 1.37
C GLU A 261 13.50 17.74 2.24
N ILE A 262 13.78 18.13 3.49
CA ILE A 262 12.81 18.71 4.41
C ILE A 262 12.97 20.24 4.37
N PRO A 263 11.89 21.02 4.18
CA PRO A 263 11.96 22.47 4.25
C PRO A 263 12.27 22.95 5.67
N ASP A 264 12.90 24.13 5.77
CA ASP A 264 13.04 24.82 7.04
C ASP A 264 11.66 25.19 7.62
N VAL A 265 11.57 25.34 8.95
CA VAL A 265 10.37 25.89 9.59
C VAL A 265 10.14 27.31 9.07
N PRO A 266 8.93 27.64 8.59
CA PRO A 266 8.65 28.95 8.02
C PRO A 266 8.78 30.05 9.09
N SER A 267 9.15 31.26 8.64
CA SER A 267 9.25 32.40 9.54
C SER A 267 7.86 32.87 10.00
N PRO A 268 7.71 33.45 11.21
CA PRO A 268 6.38 33.84 11.71
C PRO A 268 5.63 34.84 10.82
N ASP A 269 6.31 35.67 10.05
CA ASP A 269 5.70 36.62 9.10
C ASP A 269 5.19 35.96 7.80
N GLU A 270 5.53 34.70 7.56
CA GLU A 270 5.06 33.89 6.43
C GLU A 270 3.93 32.92 6.81
N VAL A 271 3.47 32.95 8.07
CA VAL A 271 2.52 31.97 8.64
C VAL A 271 1.24 32.66 9.12
N THR A 272 0.11 32.08 8.74
CA THR A 272 -1.21 32.39 9.29
C THR A 272 -1.48 31.40 10.40
N GLU A 273 -1.53 31.86 11.64
CA GLU A 273 -1.77 31.00 12.79
C GLU A 273 -3.26 30.72 12.99
N LEU A 274 -3.63 29.44 13.03
CA LEU A 274 -4.95 28.99 13.46
C LEU A 274 -4.78 28.39 14.86
N THR A 275 -5.44 28.98 15.86
CA THR A 275 -5.16 28.69 17.28
C THR A 275 -6.33 28.05 18.01
N THR A 276 -7.50 28.06 17.39
CA THR A 276 -8.75 27.52 17.97
C THR A 276 -9.36 26.46 17.08
N ASP A 277 -10.03 25.47 17.67
CA ASP A 277 -10.75 24.42 16.93
C ASP A 277 -11.71 25.02 15.90
N LYS A 278 -12.38 26.13 16.24
CA LYS A 278 -13.29 26.82 15.33
C LYS A 278 -12.58 27.39 14.09
N GLU A 279 -11.40 28.00 14.25
CA GLU A 279 -10.62 28.51 13.12
C GLU A 279 -10.13 27.36 12.22
N VAL A 280 -9.75 26.24 12.83
CA VAL A 280 -9.35 25.01 12.14
C VAL A 280 -10.52 24.43 11.34
N ASP A 281 -11.70 24.31 11.96
CA ASP A 281 -12.91 23.81 11.32
C ASP A 281 -13.34 24.70 10.15
N GLU A 282 -13.43 26.02 10.36
CA GLU A 282 -13.79 26.98 9.31
C GLU A 282 -12.80 26.95 8.13
N PHE A 283 -11.51 26.73 8.42
CA PHE A 283 -10.48 26.58 7.40
C PHE A 283 -10.68 25.30 6.56
N TYR A 284 -10.91 24.16 7.22
CA TYR A 284 -11.14 22.89 6.52
C TYR A 284 -12.47 22.84 5.77
N ASP A 285 -13.54 23.44 6.31
CA ASP A 285 -14.83 23.56 5.63
C ASP A 285 -14.67 24.33 4.30
N ARG A 286 -14.00 25.48 4.33
CA ARG A 286 -13.72 26.26 3.11
C ARG A 286 -12.79 25.53 2.14
N MET A 287 -11.82 24.76 2.65
CA MET A 287 -10.98 23.92 1.80
C MET A 287 -11.80 22.82 1.11
N ALA A 288 -12.74 22.21 1.82
CA ALA A 288 -13.62 21.18 1.28
C ALA A 288 -14.54 21.73 0.18
N GLU A 289 -15.00 22.98 0.28
CA GLU A 289 -15.75 23.66 -0.78
C GLU A 289 -14.95 23.77 -2.10
N ILE A 290 -13.64 24.00 -2.01
CA ILE A 290 -12.75 24.04 -3.18
C ILE A 290 -12.63 22.65 -3.80
N THR A 291 -12.36 21.62 -2.98
CA THR A 291 -12.04 20.27 -3.45
C THR A 291 -13.25 19.40 -3.80
N SER A 292 -14.46 19.78 -3.39
CA SER A 292 -15.70 19.04 -3.67
C SER A 292 -16.46 19.54 -4.90
N SER A 293 -15.95 20.58 -5.57
CA SER A 293 -16.57 21.15 -6.77
C SER A 293 -16.43 20.22 -8.00
N ARG A 294 -17.43 20.24 -8.88
CA ARG A 294 -17.61 19.32 -10.03
C ARG A 294 -16.70 19.66 -11.23
N GLU A 295 -15.40 19.90 -11.00
CA GLU A 295 -14.44 20.23 -12.08
C GLU A 295 -13.60 19.05 -12.58
#